data_AF-A0AA96XLI2-F1
#
_entry.id   AF-A0AA96XLI2-F1
#
_cell.length_a   1.000
_cell.length_b   1.000
_cell.length_c   1.000
_cell.angle_alpha   90.00
_cell.angle_beta   90.00
_cell.angle_gamma   90.00
#
_symmetry.space_group_name_H-M   'P 1'
#
loop_
_entity.id
_entity.type
_entity.pdbx_description
1 polymer ?
#
loop_
_entity_poly.entity_id
_entity_poly.type
_entity_poly.pdbx_seq_one_letter_code
_entity_poly.pdbx_strand_id
1 'polypeptide(L)'
;MEVLEGAERERTRSIAAGFPEQLSLFPEFESRMLGFVDMSDVAAESFVAVLNEFRPQWIMDLRVVPFFDLGGTSRRGFFQLFQQLGIQYRDVSGRLGVTSRRDVKLNAEVAAQLMSEMMTREPERGLSGPVFVLLEEFRSVSVAAMTLPPLLQPRPKGGWVSRVFNAATLVDASSNG
;
A
#
# COMPACT_ATOMS: atom_id res chain seq x y z
N MET A 1 -71.28 -4.02 -22.75
CA MET A 1 -70.54 -3.42 -23.87
C MET A 1 -70.05 -2.07 -23.35
N GLU A 2 -68.99 -2.05 -22.54
CA GLU A 2 -67.57 -2.03 -22.97
C GLU A 2 -67.30 -0.77 -23.80
N VAL A 3 -66.35 0.12 -23.49
CA VAL A 3 -65.06 -0.01 -22.81
C VAL A 3 -64.69 1.33 -22.15
N LEU A 4 -64.24 1.31 -20.89
CA LEU A 4 -63.47 2.40 -20.25
C LEU A 4 -62.02 1.91 -20.17
N GLU A 5 -61.16 2.43 -21.04
CA GLU A 5 -59.72 2.10 -21.08
C GLU A 5 -58.88 3.36 -20.91
N GLY A 6 -57.86 3.27 -20.05
CA GLY A 6 -56.60 3.99 -20.28
C GLY A 6 -56.33 5.20 -19.40
N ALA A 7 -56.15 5.01 -18.09
CA ALA A 7 -55.37 5.97 -17.28
C ALA A 7 -54.76 5.35 -16.00
N GLU A 8 -54.23 4.12 -16.06
CA GLU A 8 -53.30 3.63 -15.05
C GLU A 8 -51.87 3.67 -15.61
N ARG A 9 -51.29 4.89 -15.62
CA ARG A 9 -49.85 5.05 -15.81
C ARG A 9 -49.13 4.66 -14.51
N GLU A 10 -48.80 3.38 -14.45
CA GLU A 10 -47.44 2.90 -14.14
C GLU A 10 -46.68 3.67 -13.05
N ARG A 11 -47.17 3.52 -11.82
CA ARG A 11 -46.32 3.61 -10.63
C ARG A 11 -45.49 2.35 -10.53
N THR A 12 -44.32 2.27 -11.16
CA THR A 12 -43.32 1.24 -10.81
C THR A 12 -41.89 1.71 -11.09
N ARG A 13 -41.16 1.94 -9.99
CA ARG A 13 -39.72 1.72 -9.75
C ARG A 13 -38.68 2.47 -10.60
N SER A 14 -38.03 3.44 -9.94
CA SER A 14 -36.60 3.33 -9.61
C SER A 14 -36.33 4.29 -8.45
N ILE A 15 -36.59 3.86 -7.20
CA ILE A 15 -35.54 3.50 -6.22
C ILE A 15 -34.28 4.32 -6.42
N ALA A 16 -34.03 5.16 -5.41
CA ALA A 16 -32.80 5.86 -5.11
C ALA A 16 -31.57 5.32 -5.85
N ALA A 17 -30.80 6.22 -6.44
CA ALA A 17 -29.37 6.02 -6.64
C ALA A 17 -28.72 5.84 -5.26
N GLY A 18 -28.88 4.65 -4.72
CA GLY A 18 -28.23 4.16 -3.52
C GLY A 18 -26.85 3.67 -3.91
N PHE A 19 -25.85 4.39 -3.41
CA PHE A 19 -24.60 3.87 -2.86
C PHE A 19 -23.90 2.69 -3.57
N PRO A 20 -22.63 2.88 -3.93
CA PRO A 20 -21.59 1.94 -3.57
C PRO A 20 -20.77 2.49 -2.39
N GLU A 21 -21.43 3.00 -1.33
CA GLU A 21 -20.81 3.04 0.00
C GLU A 21 -21.17 1.74 0.74
N GLN A 22 -20.77 0.61 0.18
CA GLN A 22 -20.30 -0.45 1.06
C GLN A 22 -18.78 -0.32 1.15
N LEU A 23 -18.35 0.83 1.69
CA LEU A 23 -17.02 1.01 2.23
C LEU A 23 -16.83 -0.11 3.25
N SER A 24 -15.89 -1.00 2.93
CA SER A 24 -15.31 -2.05 3.74
C SER A 24 -15.74 -1.96 5.20
N LEU A 25 -16.54 -2.92 5.68
CA LEU A 25 -17.05 -2.97 7.06
C LEU A 25 -15.92 -3.03 8.12
N PHE A 26 -14.65 -2.98 7.72
CA PHE A 26 -13.51 -2.97 8.63
C PHE A 26 -12.34 -2.06 8.16
N PRO A 27 -12.52 -0.72 8.12
CA PRO A 27 -11.44 0.22 7.79
C PRO A 27 -10.25 0.13 8.76
N GLU A 28 -10.48 -0.41 9.96
CA GLU A 28 -9.49 -0.56 11.01
C GLU A 28 -8.37 -1.57 10.69
N PHE A 29 -8.58 -2.52 9.76
CA PHE A 29 -7.51 -3.44 9.37
C PHE A 29 -6.52 -2.77 8.41
N GLU A 30 -7.00 -1.90 7.53
CA GLU A 30 -6.17 -1.21 6.55
C GLU A 30 -5.21 -0.23 7.24
N SER A 31 -5.68 0.47 8.27
CA SER A 31 -4.85 1.41 9.04
C SER A 31 -3.68 0.74 9.80
N ARG A 32 -3.70 -0.58 9.97
CA ARG A 32 -2.67 -1.35 10.69
C ARG A 32 -1.83 -2.23 9.77
N MET A 33 -2.01 -2.10 8.46
CA MET A 33 -1.31 -2.92 7.49
C MET A 33 0.15 -2.49 7.35
N LEU A 34 1.05 -3.47 7.39
CA LEU A 34 2.43 -3.32 6.98
C LEU A 34 2.68 -4.27 5.79
N GLY A 35 2.62 -3.70 4.59
CA GLY A 35 2.85 -4.41 3.33
C GLY A 35 4.34 -4.53 3.04
N PHE A 36 4.81 -5.73 2.72
CA PHE A 36 6.19 -5.99 2.32
C PHE A 36 6.19 -6.41 0.86
N VAL A 37 6.77 -5.60 -0.01
CA VAL A 37 6.74 -5.82 -1.45
C VAL A 37 8.11 -6.30 -1.92
N ASP A 38 8.17 -7.51 -2.48
CA ASP A 38 9.34 -8.00 -3.21
C ASP A 38 9.36 -7.35 -4.59
N MET A 39 10.25 -6.39 -4.81
CA MET A 39 10.30 -5.66 -6.09
C MET A 39 11.14 -6.37 -7.17
N SER A 40 11.63 -7.59 -6.92
CA SER A 40 12.57 -8.26 -7.84
C SER A 40 11.96 -8.59 -9.20
N ASP A 41 10.70 -9.02 -9.21
CA ASP A 41 10.00 -9.50 -10.42
C ASP A 41 8.62 -8.84 -10.61
N VAL A 42 8.41 -7.68 -9.98
CA VAL A 42 7.10 -7.01 -9.98
C VAL A 42 6.94 -6.14 -11.24
N ALA A 43 5.90 -6.43 -12.02
CA ALA A 43 5.47 -5.59 -13.12
C ALA A 43 4.93 -4.24 -12.61
N ALA A 44 5.13 -3.18 -13.40
CA ALA A 44 4.69 -1.83 -13.03
C ALA A 44 3.19 -1.77 -12.80
N GLU A 45 2.42 -2.36 -13.71
CA GLU A 45 0.96 -2.36 -13.73
C GLU A 45 0.42 -3.02 -12.46
N SER A 46 1.00 -4.16 -12.06
CA SER A 46 0.62 -4.87 -10.85
C SER A 46 0.95 -4.06 -9.58
N PHE A 47 2.09 -3.37 -9.56
CA PHE A 47 2.43 -2.49 -8.44
C PHE A 47 1.46 -1.29 -8.36
N VAL A 48 1.16 -0.66 -9.51
CA VAL A 48 0.20 0.45 -9.59
C VAL A 48 -1.19 0.03 -9.16
N ALA A 49 -1.66 -1.17 -9.54
CA ALA A 49 -2.95 -1.70 -9.11
C ALA A 49 -3.04 -1.77 -7.58
N VAL A 50 -2.01 -2.34 -6.93
CA VAL A 50 -1.97 -2.47 -5.47
C VAL A 50 -1.84 -1.11 -4.76
N LEU A 51 -1.12 -0.14 -5.33
CA LEU A 51 -1.12 1.22 -4.78
C LEU A 51 -2.50 1.88 -4.86
N ASN A 52 -3.28 1.60 -5.90
CA ASN A 52 -4.63 2.14 -6.06
C ASN A 52 -5.64 1.46 -5.13
N GLU A 53 -5.50 0.15 -4.92
CA GLU A 53 -6.36 -0.65 -4.05
C GLU A 53 -6.12 -0.32 -2.57
N PHE A 54 -4.88 -0.42 -2.11
CA PHE A 54 -4.57 -0.29 -0.68
C PHE A 54 -4.31 1.14 -0.25
N ARG A 55 -4.03 2.07 -1.17
CA ARG A 55 -3.79 3.50 -0.87
C ARG A 55 -2.82 3.70 0.32
N PRO A 56 -1.61 3.12 0.29
CA PRO A 56 -0.70 3.23 1.42
C PRO A 56 -0.34 4.69 1.68
N GLN A 57 -0.29 5.09 2.95
CA GLN A 57 0.14 6.44 3.30
C GLN A 57 1.65 6.62 3.13
N TRP A 58 2.40 5.53 3.33
CA TRP A 58 3.86 5.54 3.33
C TRP A 58 4.41 4.45 2.42
N ILE A 59 5.45 4.81 1.67
CA ILE A 59 6.34 3.86 1.02
C ILE A 59 7.73 4.06 1.63
N MET A 60 8.23 3.02 2.29
CA MET A 60 9.54 2.95 2.92
C MET A 60 10.43 2.06 2.06
N ASP A 61 11.33 2.66 1.30
CA ASP A 61 12.21 1.92 0.39
C ASP A 61 13.49 1.47 1.11
N LEU A 62 13.64 0.16 1.29
CA LEU A 62 14.81 -0.48 1.88
C LEU A 62 15.73 -1.12 0.83
N ARG A 63 15.46 -0.93 -0.47
CA ARG A 63 16.32 -1.45 -1.53
C ARG A 63 17.64 -0.69 -1.55
N VAL A 64 18.73 -1.38 -1.88
CA VAL A 64 20.06 -0.75 -1.96
C VAL A 64 20.12 0.25 -3.11
N VAL A 65 19.47 -0.09 -4.23
CA VAL A 65 19.35 0.79 -5.39
C VAL A 65 17.87 0.90 -5.73
N PRO A 66 17.19 2.01 -5.35
CA PRO A 66 15.77 2.18 -5.61
C PRO A 66 15.53 2.42 -7.11
N PHE A 67 15.44 1.32 -7.87
CA PHE A 67 15.22 1.33 -9.30
C PHE A 67 13.71 1.18 -9.58
N PHE A 68 13.18 2.09 -10.38
CA PHE A 68 11.75 2.19 -10.69
C PHE A 68 11.49 2.18 -12.20
N ASP A 69 12.39 1.59 -12.99
CA ASP A 69 12.16 1.38 -14.41
C ASP A 69 11.50 0.02 -14.62
N LEU A 70 10.20 -0.02 -14.31
CA LEU A 70 9.37 -1.19 -14.46
C LEU A 70 8.50 -0.97 -15.69
N GLY A 71 8.62 -1.83 -16.70
CA GLY A 71 7.71 -1.84 -17.86
C GLY A 71 7.59 -0.52 -18.62
N GLY A 72 8.63 0.34 -18.64
CA GLY A 72 8.60 1.63 -19.32
C GLY A 72 8.00 2.79 -18.52
N THR A 73 7.60 2.56 -17.26
CA THR A 73 7.30 3.65 -16.34
C THR A 73 8.59 4.20 -15.77
N SER A 74 8.90 5.47 -16.05
CA SER A 74 10.08 6.11 -15.48
C SER A 74 9.95 6.32 -13.97
N ARG A 75 11.09 6.43 -13.28
CA ARG A 75 11.17 6.89 -11.88
C ARG A 75 10.31 8.15 -11.63
N ARG A 76 10.35 9.12 -12.54
CA ARG A 76 9.53 10.34 -12.46
C ARG A 76 8.04 10.03 -12.46
N GLY A 77 7.60 9.07 -13.28
CA GLY A 77 6.22 8.62 -13.34
C GLY A 77 5.73 8.07 -12.00
N PHE A 78 6.53 7.22 -11.33
CA PHE A 78 6.19 6.72 -10.00
C PHE A 78 6.10 7.82 -8.95
N PHE A 79 7.04 8.78 -8.93
CA PHE A 79 6.94 9.91 -7.98
C PHE A 79 5.73 10.79 -8.24
N GLN A 80 5.35 11.01 -9.50
CA GLN A 80 4.11 11.71 -9.85
C GLN A 80 2.88 10.94 -9.37
N LEU A 81 2.86 9.62 -9.56
CA LEU A 81 1.80 8.75 -9.05
C LEU A 81 1.70 8.83 -7.52
N PHE A 82 2.82 8.74 -6.80
CA PHE A 82 2.83 8.87 -5.33
C PHE A 82 2.24 10.22 -4.90
N GLN A 83 2.62 11.31 -5.57
CA GLN A 83 2.06 12.63 -5.30
C GLN A 83 0.54 12.69 -5.55
N GLN A 84 0.07 12.13 -6.67
CA GLN A 84 -1.36 12.08 -7.02
C GLN A 84 -2.17 11.27 -6.01
N LEU A 85 -1.61 10.16 -5.53
CA LEU A 85 -2.22 9.28 -4.54
C LEU A 85 -2.03 9.78 -3.09
N GLY A 86 -1.27 10.86 -2.88
CA GLY A 86 -0.97 11.40 -1.56
C GLY A 86 0.03 10.57 -0.73
N ILE A 87 0.78 9.67 -1.37
CA ILE A 87 1.71 8.72 -0.75
C ILE A 87 3.03 9.41 -0.40
N GLN A 88 3.53 9.18 0.81
CA GLN A 88 4.84 9.62 1.26
C GLN A 88 5.91 8.58 0.98
N TYR A 89 6.71 8.82 -0.07
CA TYR A 89 7.88 8.01 -0.34
C TYR A 89 9.08 8.44 0.52
N ARG A 90 9.77 7.47 1.13
CA ARG A 90 10.99 7.68 1.90
C ARG A 90 12.04 6.63 1.50
N ASP A 91 13.18 7.12 1.01
CA ASP A 91 14.37 6.31 0.76
C ASP A 91 15.11 6.06 2.08
N VAL A 92 14.81 4.93 2.72
CA VAL A 92 15.36 4.58 4.05
C VAL A 92 16.80 4.13 3.89
N SER A 93 17.08 3.27 2.91
CA SER A 93 18.44 2.77 2.64
C SER A 93 19.41 3.88 2.27
N GLY A 94 19.01 4.82 1.39
CA GLY A 94 19.83 5.97 1.04
C GLY A 94 20.14 6.86 2.26
N ARG A 95 19.19 7.02 3.18
CA ARG A 95 19.40 7.81 4.42
C ARG A 95 20.28 7.10 5.45
N LEU A 96 20.27 5.77 5.47
CA LEU A 96 21.22 4.99 6.26
C LEU A 96 22.63 5.00 5.65
N GLY A 97 22.77 5.47 4.40
CA GLY A 97 24.02 5.41 3.66
C GLY A 97 24.43 3.96 3.37
N VAL A 98 23.44 3.10 3.10
CA VAL A 98 23.63 1.72 2.70
C VAL A 98 24.15 1.70 1.26
N THR A 99 25.26 1.03 1.04
CA THR A 99 25.88 0.91 -0.29
C THR A 99 25.91 -0.52 -0.81
N SER A 100 25.59 -1.51 0.04
CA SER A 100 25.59 -2.92 -0.33
C SER A 100 24.52 -3.70 0.44
N ARG A 101 24.08 -4.83 -0.11
CA ARG A 101 23.08 -5.71 0.53
C ARG A 101 23.57 -6.36 1.83
N ARG A 102 24.89 -6.42 2.05
CA ARG A 102 25.51 -7.00 3.25
C ARG A 102 25.90 -5.95 4.29
N ASP A 103 25.47 -4.70 4.09
CA ASP A 103 25.77 -3.63 5.02
C ASP A 103 25.05 -3.89 6.36
N VAL A 104 25.80 -3.86 7.46
CA VAL A 104 25.28 -4.05 8.82
C VAL A 104 24.20 -3.01 9.16
N LYS A 105 24.23 -1.86 8.49
CA LYS A 105 23.21 -0.81 8.64
C LYS A 105 21.82 -1.22 8.16
N LEU A 106 21.69 -2.26 7.34
CA LEU A 106 20.39 -2.87 6.99
C LEU A 106 19.82 -3.76 8.11
N ASN A 107 20.37 -3.72 9.32
CA ASN A 107 19.76 -4.35 10.49
C ASN A 107 18.34 -3.81 10.70
N ALA A 108 17.40 -4.73 10.92
CA ALA A 108 15.98 -4.44 11.16
C ALA A 108 15.76 -3.43 12.29
N GLU A 109 16.56 -3.43 13.36
CA GLU A 109 16.44 -2.46 14.46
C GLU A 109 16.75 -1.03 14.01
N VAL A 110 17.83 -0.85 13.26
CA VAL A 110 18.26 0.46 12.75
C VAL A 110 17.25 0.98 11.71
N ALA A 111 16.81 0.10 10.81
CA ALA A 111 15.78 0.43 9.82
C ALA A 111 14.45 0.79 10.51
N ALA A 112 13.99 -0.01 11.47
CA ALA A 112 12.77 0.25 12.22
C ALA A 112 12.83 1.57 12.98
N GLN A 113 13.95 1.88 13.65
CA GLN A 113 14.13 3.15 14.34
C GLN A 113 13.99 4.33 13.37
N LEU A 114 14.70 4.31 12.24
CA LEU A 114 14.65 5.39 11.27
C LEU A 114 13.25 5.55 10.65
N MET A 115 12.59 4.45 10.30
CA MET A 115 11.20 4.46 9.81
C MET A 115 10.25 5.07 10.86
N SER A 116 10.42 4.68 12.12
CA SER A 116 9.60 5.18 13.24
C SER A 116 9.75 6.69 13.42
N GLU A 117 10.98 7.19 13.34
CA GLU A 117 11.27 8.62 13.38
C GLU A 117 10.61 9.37 12.22
N MET A 118 10.63 8.82 11.00
CA MET A 118 10.00 9.44 9.84
C MET A 118 8.49 9.55 10.00
N MET A 119 7.84 8.47 10.44
CA MET A 119 6.38 8.45 10.65
C MET A 119 5.95 9.41 11.76
N THR A 120 6.77 9.58 12.80
CA THR A 120 6.44 10.44 13.96
C THR A 120 6.64 11.93 13.69
N ARG A 121 7.55 12.31 12.78
CA ARG A 121 7.85 13.72 12.48
C ARG A 121 6.76 14.43 11.66
N GLU A 122 5.83 13.70 11.05
CA GLU A 122 4.75 14.25 10.23
C GLU A 122 3.36 13.85 10.77
N PRO A 123 3.01 14.27 12.00
CA PRO A 123 1.82 13.80 12.71
C PRO A 123 0.50 14.25 12.06
N GLU A 124 0.51 15.30 11.23
CA GLU A 124 -0.69 15.87 10.60
C GLU A 124 -1.40 14.88 9.66
N ARG A 125 -0.71 13.84 9.18
CA ARG A 125 -1.32 12.81 8.35
C ARG A 125 -1.85 11.61 9.12
N GLY A 126 -1.69 11.63 10.45
CA GLY A 126 -1.96 10.49 11.30
C GLY A 126 -0.94 9.38 11.08
N LEU A 127 -0.81 8.53 12.09
CA LEU A 127 -0.01 7.30 12.02
C LEU A 127 -0.84 6.13 11.49
N SER A 128 -1.97 6.45 10.89
CA SER A 128 -3.11 5.57 10.68
C SER A 128 -3.28 5.34 9.19
N GLY A 129 -2.47 4.47 8.63
CA GLY A 129 -2.59 4.06 7.24
C GLY A 129 -1.66 2.91 6.90
N PRO A 130 -1.95 2.18 5.81
CA PRO A 130 -1.06 1.13 5.34
C PRO A 130 0.33 1.71 5.07
N VAL A 131 1.36 1.00 5.56
CA VAL A 131 2.76 1.30 5.29
C VAL A 131 3.28 0.21 4.38
N PHE A 132 3.83 0.58 3.23
CA PHE A 132 4.48 -0.36 2.31
C PHE A 132 5.99 -0.26 2.47
N VAL A 133 6.65 -1.39 2.59
CA VAL A 133 8.09 -1.54 2.68
C VAL A 133 8.57 -2.23 1.41
N LEU A 134 9.42 -1.56 0.64
CA LEU A 134 9.97 -2.11 -0.61
C LEU A 134 11.30 -2.77 -0.31
N LEU A 135 11.45 -4.03 -0.72
CA LEU A 135 12.69 -4.79 -0.57
C LEU A 135 13.05 -5.45 -1.90
N GLU A 136 14.28 -5.96 -1.95
CA GLU A 136 14.74 -6.88 -2.99
C GLU A 136 14.87 -8.27 -2.38
N GLU A 137 14.53 -9.29 -3.15
CA GLU A 137 14.64 -10.70 -2.80
C GLU A 137 13.66 -11.20 -1.72
N PHE A 138 13.02 -12.33 -2.02
CA PHE A 138 12.08 -13.02 -1.14
C PHE A 138 12.61 -13.27 0.29
N ARG A 139 13.91 -13.55 0.44
CA ARG A 139 14.52 -13.77 1.74
C ARG A 139 14.50 -12.50 2.60
N SER A 140 14.86 -11.35 2.03
CA SER A 140 14.85 -10.06 2.72
C SER A 140 13.43 -9.71 3.16
N VAL A 141 12.46 -9.92 2.26
CA VAL A 141 11.04 -9.72 2.55
C VAL A 141 10.58 -10.57 3.72
N SER A 142 10.92 -11.86 3.72
CA SER A 142 10.55 -12.78 4.80
C SER A 142 11.15 -12.36 6.15
N VAL A 143 12.43 -11.99 6.18
CA VAL A 143 13.10 -11.52 7.39
C VAL A 143 12.47 -10.22 7.90
N ALA A 144 12.25 -9.25 7.02
CA ALA A 144 11.65 -7.96 7.36
C ALA A 144 10.21 -8.14 7.88
N ALA A 145 9.41 -9.00 7.24
CA ALA A 145 8.04 -9.30 7.63
C ALA A 145 7.91 -9.92 9.04
N MET A 146 8.94 -10.61 9.51
CA MET A 146 9.00 -11.17 10.86
C MET A 146 9.57 -10.18 11.89
N THR A 147 10.54 -9.37 11.50
CA THR A 147 11.36 -8.58 12.43
C THR A 147 10.92 -7.13 12.58
N LEU A 148 10.48 -6.47 11.51
CA LEU A 148 10.07 -5.06 11.57
C LEU A 148 8.77 -4.80 12.36
N PRO A 149 7.70 -5.62 12.24
CA PRO A 149 6.44 -5.33 12.94
C PRO A 149 6.55 -5.11 14.46
N PRO A 150 7.29 -5.93 15.24
CA PRO A 150 7.43 -5.68 16.68
C PRO A 150 8.33 -4.47 17.02
N LEU A 151 9.20 -4.05 16.10
CA LEU A 151 10.19 -2.99 16.32
C LEU A 151 9.65 -1.59 15.94
N LEU A 152 8.71 -1.52 14.99
CA LEU A 152 8.20 -0.26 14.49
C LEU A 152 7.33 0.47 15.51
N GLN A 153 7.65 1.74 15.70
CA GLN A 153 6.92 2.69 16.50
C GLN A 153 6.39 3.84 15.62
N PRO A 154 5.25 4.43 15.98
CA PRO A 154 4.34 3.99 17.03
C PRO A 154 3.63 2.69 16.61
N ARG A 155 3.41 1.82 17.59
CA ARG A 155 2.69 0.57 17.37
C ARG A 155 1.18 0.82 17.46
N PRO A 156 0.39 0.51 16.41
CA PRO A 156 -1.06 0.65 16.48
C PRO A 156 -1.64 -0.31 17.53
N LYS A 157 -2.85 -0.01 18.02
CA LYS A 157 -3.56 -0.90 18.96
C LYS A 157 -3.78 -2.28 18.31
N GLY A 158 -3.34 -3.33 18.99
CA GLY A 158 -3.35 -4.69 18.46
C GLY A 158 -2.14 -5.05 17.58
N GLY A 159 -1.21 -4.12 17.35
CA GLY A 159 -0.01 -4.33 16.54
C GLY A 159 -0.23 -4.23 15.04
N TRP A 160 0.88 -4.26 14.31
CA TRP A 160 0.91 -4.29 12.86
C TRP A 160 0.43 -5.63 12.31
N VAL A 161 -0.29 -5.60 11.20
CA VAL A 161 -0.71 -6.77 10.42
C VAL A 161 0.16 -6.86 9.17
N SER A 162 1.10 -7.80 9.15
CA SER A 162 1.99 -7.99 8.02
C SER A 162 1.26 -8.63 6.82
N ARG A 163 1.52 -8.11 5.63
CA ARG A 163 1.14 -8.72 4.34
C ARG A 163 2.36 -8.75 3.44
N VAL A 164 2.55 -9.86 2.73
CA VAL A 164 3.64 -10.00 1.76
C VAL A 164 3.07 -9.97 0.36
N PHE A 165 3.64 -9.13 -0.48
CA PHE A 165 3.30 -8.97 -1.88
C PHE A 165 4.51 -9.36 -2.75
N ASN A 166 4.30 -10.32 -3.64
CA ASN A 166 5.22 -10.70 -4.71
C ASN A 166 4.49 -10.67 -6.06
N ALA A 167 5.22 -10.87 -7.15
CA ALA A 167 4.68 -10.85 -8.50
C ALA A 167 3.40 -11.69 -8.66
N ALA A 168 3.36 -12.92 -8.11
CA ALA A 168 2.20 -13.79 -8.20
C ALA A 168 0.98 -13.22 -7.45
N THR A 169 1.18 -12.78 -6.20
CA THR A 169 0.08 -12.24 -5.37
C THR A 169 -0.45 -10.89 -5.85
N LEU A 170 0.37 -10.10 -6.56
CA LEU A 170 -0.06 -8.81 -7.09
C LEU A 170 -0.97 -8.96 -8.33
N VAL A 171 -0.78 -10.02 -9.13
CA VAL A 171 -1.65 -10.31 -10.28
C VAL A 171 -3.06 -10.66 -9.81
N ASP A 172 -3.18 -11.47 -8.75
CA ASP A 172 -4.47 -11.84 -8.16
C ASP A 172 -5.21 -10.63 -7.58
N ALA A 173 -4.49 -9.70 -6.94
CA ALA A 173 -5.05 -8.46 -6.43
C ALA A 173 -5.60 -7.58 -7.57
N SER A 174 -4.84 -7.45 -8.67
CA SER A 174 -5.25 -6.64 -9.82
C SER A 174 -6.44 -7.20 -10.62
N SER A 175 -6.73 -8.50 -10.48
CA SER A 175 -7.83 -9.15 -11.22
C SER A 175 -9.20 -9.02 -10.55
N ASN A 176 -9.23 -8.55 -9.29
CA ASN A 176 -10.45 -8.46 -8.48
C ASN A 176 -10.95 -7.01 -8.29
N GLY A 177 -10.27 -6.02 -8.88
CA GLY A 177 -10.55 -4.58 -8.72
C GLY A 177 -11.15 -3.91 -9.95
#